data_AF-A0A7G1I5U2-F1
#
_entry.id   AF-A0A7G1I5U2-F1
#
_cell.length_a   1.000
_cell.length_b   1.000
_cell.length_c   1.000
_cell.angle_alpha   90.00
_cell.angle_beta   90.00
_cell.angle_gamma   90.00
#
_symmetry.space_group_name_H-M   'P 1'
#
loop_
_entity.id
_entity.type
_entity.pdbx_description
1 polymer ?
#
loop_
_entity_poly.entity_id
_entity_poly.type
_entity_poly.pdbx_seq_one_letter_code
_entity_poly.pdbx_strand_id
1 'polypeptide(L)'
;MTGPTRQVFKIAAIPGDGVGQEVVAAGRRVLDTVAAQSGRFAFQWTEFPWGCEHYEWTGRMMAADGLEALQAFDAIYFGAVGWPSVPDHISLWGLRLNITQNFDQWANVRPVKFLPGVLSPLRNADDHELDWVVVRENSEGEYAGLGGRNLSGRGPGNEVALQTALFTDKGCERIIRFAFDLARTRRVKRSPASPSPTPSSTEWCCGTRSLPGSPRTIPTWRTRACWWTR
;
A
#
# COMPACT_ATOMS: atom_id res chain seq x y z
N MET A 1 5.03 44.71 -0.11
CA MET A 1 5.33 43.50 0.68
C MET A 1 4.29 42.44 0.34
N THR A 2 4.55 41.60 -0.66
CA THR A 2 3.71 40.42 -0.94
C THR A 2 4.06 39.37 0.12
N GLY A 3 3.18 39.19 1.10
CA GLY A 3 3.32 38.10 2.08
C GLY A 3 3.41 36.74 1.37
N PRO A 4 3.97 35.71 2.01
CA PRO A 4 4.11 34.39 1.40
C PRO A 4 2.73 33.88 0.94
N THR A 5 2.63 33.51 -0.33
CA THR A 5 1.40 32.96 -0.92
C THR A 5 1.07 31.65 -0.23
N ARG A 6 -0.10 31.58 0.41
CA ARG A 6 -0.59 30.37 1.08
C ARG A 6 -0.88 29.30 0.03
N GLN A 7 -0.12 28.21 0.02
CA GLN A 7 -0.36 27.10 -0.91
C GLN A 7 -1.60 26.32 -0.48
N VAL A 8 -2.54 26.09 -1.40
CA VAL A 8 -3.75 25.30 -1.14
C VAL A 8 -3.62 23.97 -1.85
N PHE A 9 -3.71 22.87 -1.10
CA PHE A 9 -3.72 21.51 -1.64
C PHE A 9 -5.16 21.00 -1.73
N LYS A 10 -5.56 20.52 -2.91
CA LYS A 10 -6.85 19.87 -3.14
C LYS A 10 -6.72 18.40 -2.79
N ILE A 11 -7.46 17.95 -1.77
CA ILE A 11 -7.39 16.58 -1.28
C ILE A 11 -8.75 15.90 -1.46
N ALA A 12 -8.76 14.77 -2.16
CA ALA A 12 -9.92 13.89 -2.24
C ALA A 12 -9.98 13.02 -0.97
N ALA A 13 -10.95 13.27 -0.10
CA ALA A 13 -11.20 12.42 1.06
C ALA A 13 -12.16 11.28 0.68
N ILE A 14 -11.74 10.04 0.91
CA ILE A 14 -12.57 8.85 0.70
C ILE A 14 -12.57 8.08 2.02
N PRO A 15 -13.50 8.39 2.95
CA PRO A 15 -13.53 7.73 4.25
C PRO A 15 -13.84 6.23 4.16
N GLY A 16 -14.69 5.84 3.20
CA GLY A 16 -15.08 4.46 2.94
C GLY A 16 -16.00 3.89 4.02
N ASP A 17 -15.67 2.71 4.54
CA ASP A 17 -16.56 1.91 5.39
C ASP A 17 -16.07 1.78 6.84
N GLY A 18 -17.02 1.53 7.75
CA GLY A 18 -16.75 1.25 9.16
C GLY A 18 -15.89 2.33 9.83
N VAL A 19 -14.80 1.90 10.48
CA VAL A 19 -13.89 2.80 11.20
C VAL A 19 -13.25 3.87 10.31
N GLY A 20 -13.25 3.68 8.98
CA GLY A 20 -12.73 4.65 8.02
C GLY A 20 -13.34 6.05 8.18
N GLN A 21 -14.65 6.12 8.44
CA GLN A 21 -15.40 7.35 8.67
C GLN A 21 -14.84 8.14 9.86
N GLU A 22 -14.65 7.46 10.99
CA GLU A 22 -14.18 8.08 12.24
C GLU A 22 -12.72 8.53 12.15
N VAL A 23 -11.83 7.66 11.62
CA VAL A 23 -10.40 7.92 11.59
C VAL A 23 -10.02 8.98 10.56
N VAL A 24 -10.70 9.04 9.42
CA VAL A 24 -10.46 10.09 8.41
C VAL A 24 -10.90 11.45 8.95
N ALA A 25 -12.04 11.53 9.63
CA ALA A 25 -12.47 12.77 10.29
C ALA A 25 -11.48 13.21 11.37
N ALA A 26 -10.96 12.29 12.18
CA ALA A 26 -9.93 12.59 13.18
C ALA A 26 -8.62 13.08 12.53
N GLY A 27 -8.15 12.41 11.48
CA GLY A 27 -6.94 12.79 10.75
C GLY A 27 -7.03 14.18 10.12
N ARG A 28 -8.17 14.52 9.50
CA ARG A 28 -8.43 15.85 8.93
C ARG A 28 -8.34 16.94 9.98
N ARG A 29 -8.93 16.74 11.17
CA ARG A 29 -8.83 17.71 12.28
C ARG A 29 -7.37 18.03 12.65
N VAL A 30 -6.51 17.01 12.71
CA VAL A 30 -5.08 17.19 13.00
C VAL A 30 -4.40 17.96 11.88
N LEU A 31 -4.63 17.57 10.62
CA LEU A 31 -4.03 18.23 9.46
C LEU A 31 -4.44 19.70 9.33
N ASP A 32 -5.72 20.01 9.53
CA ASP A 32 -6.23 21.38 9.49
C ASP A 32 -5.66 22.23 10.63
N THR A 33 -5.48 21.65 11.82
CA THR A 33 -4.83 22.32 12.95
C THR A 33 -3.37 22.65 12.63
N VAL A 34 -2.62 21.70 12.07
CA VAL A 34 -1.22 21.91 11.66
C VAL A 34 -1.13 22.98 10.56
N ALA A 35 -2.04 22.96 9.58
CA ALA A 35 -2.09 23.96 8.51
C ALA A 35 -2.38 25.37 9.07
N ALA A 36 -3.33 25.48 10.01
CA ALA A 36 -3.67 26.73 10.68
C ALA A 36 -2.49 27.30 11.49
N GLN A 37 -1.79 26.45 12.25
CA GLN A 37 -0.61 26.85 13.02
C GLN A 37 0.57 27.24 12.13
N SER A 38 0.76 26.57 11.00
CA SER A 38 1.85 26.87 10.07
C SER A 38 1.62 28.20 9.33
N GLY A 39 0.38 28.49 8.92
CA GLY A 39 0.02 29.64 8.09
C GLY A 39 0.56 29.60 6.65
N ARG A 40 1.38 28.60 6.28
CA ARG A 40 2.03 28.47 4.97
C ARG A 40 1.18 27.72 3.94
N PHE A 41 0.29 26.86 4.39
CA PHE A 41 -0.54 26.03 3.51
C PHE A 41 -1.98 25.87 4.04
N ALA A 42 -2.83 25.28 3.21
CA ALA A 42 -4.20 24.89 3.53
C ALA A 42 -4.58 23.60 2.81
N PHE A 43 -5.59 22.90 3.31
CA PHE A 43 -6.22 21.78 2.64
C PHE A 43 -7.63 22.19 2.19
N GLN A 44 -7.93 21.96 0.92
CA GLN A 44 -9.28 22.00 0.38
C GLN A 44 -9.76 20.56 0.23
N TRP A 45 -10.69 20.17 1.09
CA TRP A 45 -11.24 18.83 1.12
C TRP A 45 -12.44 18.71 0.18
N THR A 46 -12.46 17.68 -0.65
CA THR A 46 -13.67 17.19 -1.31
C THR A 46 -13.89 15.76 -0.89
N GLU A 47 -15.03 15.49 -0.27
CA GLU A 47 -15.35 14.17 0.24
C GLU A 47 -16.18 13.39 -0.79
N PHE A 48 -15.79 12.14 -1.02
CA PHE A 48 -16.49 11.23 -1.91
C PHE A 48 -17.18 10.14 -1.08
N PRO A 49 -18.47 9.87 -1.31
CA PRO A 49 -19.24 8.92 -0.51
C PRO A 49 -18.96 7.45 -0.88
N TRP A 50 -17.87 7.16 -1.59
CA TRP A 50 -17.59 5.85 -2.15
C TRP A 50 -17.24 4.82 -1.07
N GLY A 51 -17.81 3.62 -1.19
CA GLY A 51 -17.76 2.57 -0.18
C GLY A 51 -18.83 1.50 -0.44
N CYS A 52 -18.97 0.55 0.48
CA CYS A 52 -19.97 -0.52 0.42
C CYS A 52 -21.40 0.03 0.53
N GLU A 53 -21.64 1.05 1.36
CA GLU A 53 -22.96 1.69 1.43
C GLU A 53 -23.34 2.29 0.06
N HIS A 54 -22.43 3.03 -0.58
CA HIS A 54 -22.65 3.54 -1.94
C HIS A 54 -22.92 2.43 -2.96
N TYR A 55 -22.24 1.29 -2.82
CA TYR A 55 -22.46 0.12 -3.65
C TYR A 55 -23.85 -0.48 -3.46
N GLU A 56 -24.37 -0.56 -2.24
CA GLU A 56 -25.73 -1.06 -1.98
C GLU A 56 -26.80 -0.18 -2.64
N TRP A 57 -26.59 1.14 -2.64
CA TRP A 57 -27.52 2.09 -3.26
C TRP A 57 -27.41 2.15 -4.79
N THR A 58 -26.22 2.00 -5.35
CA THR A 58 -25.94 2.31 -6.77
C THR A 58 -25.51 1.10 -7.60
N GLY A 59 -25.17 -0.01 -6.97
CA GLY A 59 -24.52 -1.18 -7.58
C GLY A 59 -23.06 -0.95 -7.97
N ARG A 60 -22.42 0.16 -7.53
CA ARG A 60 -21.04 0.52 -7.89
C ARG A 60 -20.26 1.00 -6.67
N MET A 61 -19.01 0.58 -6.55
CA MET A 61 -18.14 0.97 -5.44
C MET A 61 -17.65 2.42 -5.55
N MET A 62 -17.60 2.94 -6.77
CA MET A 62 -17.13 4.28 -7.13
C MET A 62 -17.95 4.76 -8.33
N ALA A 63 -18.07 6.08 -8.49
CA ALA A 63 -18.66 6.67 -9.70
C ALA A 63 -17.92 6.19 -10.97
N ALA A 64 -18.63 6.14 -12.10
CA ALA A 64 -18.07 5.61 -13.35
C ALA A 64 -16.90 6.46 -13.87
N ASP A 65 -16.97 7.77 -13.64
CA ASP A 65 -15.95 8.79 -13.92
C ASP A 65 -15.05 9.08 -12.69
N GLY A 66 -15.04 8.17 -11.70
CA GLY A 66 -14.37 8.40 -10.42
C GLY A 66 -12.86 8.55 -10.55
N LEU A 67 -12.21 7.83 -11.47
CA LEU A 67 -10.77 7.98 -11.71
C LEU A 67 -10.47 9.35 -12.32
N GLU A 68 -11.25 9.78 -13.30
CA GLU A 68 -11.13 11.09 -13.94
C GLU A 68 -11.34 12.22 -12.92
N ALA A 69 -12.36 12.09 -12.05
CA ALA A 69 -12.61 13.04 -10.98
C ALA A 69 -11.42 13.14 -10.01
N LEU A 70 -10.81 12.00 -9.64
CA LEU A 70 -9.66 11.96 -8.73
C LEU A 70 -8.38 12.58 -9.32
N GLN A 71 -8.20 12.59 -10.65
CA GLN A 71 -7.03 13.22 -11.30
C GLN A 71 -6.93 14.73 -11.06
N ALA A 72 -8.04 15.39 -10.71
CA ALA A 72 -8.07 16.82 -10.43
C ALA A 72 -7.51 17.20 -9.04
N PHE A 73 -7.14 16.21 -8.22
CA PHE A 73 -6.68 16.38 -6.85
C PHE A 73 -5.18 16.13 -6.72
N ASP A 74 -4.54 16.80 -5.75
CA ASP A 74 -3.11 16.65 -5.49
C ASP A 74 -2.81 15.33 -4.77
N ALA A 75 -3.74 14.84 -3.95
CA ALA A 75 -3.62 13.58 -3.24
C ALA A 75 -5.00 13.01 -2.85
N ILE A 76 -4.99 11.72 -2.51
CA ILE A 76 -6.14 10.98 -2.02
C ILE A 76 -5.89 10.64 -0.55
N TYR A 77 -6.83 11.01 0.32
CA TYR A 77 -6.83 10.67 1.73
C TYR A 77 -7.89 9.60 1.99
N PHE A 78 -7.44 8.35 2.03
CA PHE A 78 -8.28 7.16 2.01
C PHE A 78 -8.37 6.52 3.41
N GLY A 79 -9.58 6.13 3.82
CA GLY A 79 -9.84 5.41 5.06
C GLY A 79 -9.72 3.89 4.90
N ALA A 80 -10.85 3.20 5.05
CA ALA A 80 -10.93 1.73 4.92
C ALA A 80 -12.10 1.37 4.01
N VAL A 81 -12.07 0.19 3.38
CA VAL A 81 -13.18 -0.31 2.55
C VAL A 81 -13.45 -1.76 2.88
N GLY A 82 -14.73 -2.13 2.94
CA GLY A 82 -15.19 -3.47 3.24
C GLY A 82 -16.30 -3.47 4.30
N TRP A 83 -17.36 -4.24 4.03
CA TRP A 83 -18.50 -4.38 4.93
C TRP A 83 -19.11 -5.78 4.76
N PRO A 84 -19.63 -6.45 5.82
CA PRO A 84 -20.08 -7.84 5.73
C PRO A 84 -21.16 -8.13 4.69
N SER A 85 -21.96 -7.14 4.27
CA SER A 85 -22.99 -7.31 3.24
C SER A 85 -22.44 -7.31 1.81
N VAL A 86 -21.22 -6.82 1.59
CA VAL A 86 -20.59 -6.74 0.27
C VAL A 86 -19.35 -7.64 0.25
N PRO A 87 -19.30 -8.67 -0.63
CA PRO A 87 -18.13 -9.54 -0.72
C PRO A 87 -16.82 -8.76 -0.89
N ASP A 88 -15.79 -9.14 -0.12
CA ASP A 88 -14.49 -8.43 -0.09
C ASP A 88 -13.85 -8.24 -1.46
N HIS A 89 -14.00 -9.22 -2.36
CA HIS A 89 -13.45 -9.11 -3.71
C HIS A 89 -14.17 -8.04 -4.54
N ILE A 90 -15.45 -7.75 -4.28
CA ILE A 90 -16.16 -6.65 -4.96
C ILE A 90 -15.67 -5.32 -4.41
N SER A 91 -15.63 -5.19 -3.08
CA SER A 91 -15.29 -3.93 -2.42
C SER A 91 -13.83 -3.52 -2.66
N LEU A 92 -12.90 -4.47 -2.53
CA LEU A 92 -11.47 -4.22 -2.71
C LEU A 92 -11.11 -3.93 -4.17
N TRP A 93 -11.63 -4.71 -5.12
CA TRP A 93 -11.34 -4.53 -6.56
C TRP A 93 -12.06 -3.34 -7.16
N GLY A 94 -13.28 -3.04 -6.72
CA GLY A 94 -14.09 -1.94 -7.27
C GLY A 94 -13.65 -0.54 -6.82
N LEU A 95 -12.91 -0.42 -5.72
CA LEU A 95 -12.47 0.87 -5.17
C LEU A 95 -10.95 0.97 -5.02
N ARG A 96 -10.39 0.33 -3.99
CA ARG A 96 -9.00 0.56 -3.59
C ARG A 96 -8.00 0.06 -4.63
N LEU A 97 -8.16 -1.17 -5.14
CA LEU A 97 -7.26 -1.70 -6.18
C LEU A 97 -7.45 -0.95 -7.50
N ASN A 98 -8.70 -0.63 -7.86
CA ASN A 98 -9.01 0.18 -9.04
C ASN A 98 -8.23 1.50 -9.05
N ILE A 99 -8.23 2.23 -7.93
CA ILE A 99 -7.44 3.47 -7.78
C ILE A 99 -5.94 3.17 -7.87
N THR A 100 -5.42 2.23 -7.05
CA THR A 100 -3.97 2.04 -6.94
C THR A 100 -3.32 1.50 -8.22
N GLN A 101 -4.03 0.64 -8.96
CA GLN A 101 -3.51 0.05 -10.20
C GLN A 101 -3.58 1.06 -11.36
N ASN A 102 -4.71 1.76 -11.52
CA ASN A 102 -4.87 2.69 -12.65
C ASN A 102 -4.08 4.00 -12.49
N PHE A 103 -3.76 4.42 -11.27
CA PHE A 103 -2.84 5.55 -11.03
C PHE A 103 -1.38 5.14 -10.88
N ASP A 104 -1.03 3.87 -11.14
CA ASP A 104 0.32 3.35 -11.01
C ASP A 104 0.95 3.70 -9.64
N GLN A 105 0.16 3.55 -8.56
CA GLN A 105 0.60 3.76 -7.18
C GLN A 105 1.32 2.51 -6.66
N TRP A 106 2.40 2.15 -7.33
CA TRP A 106 3.12 0.88 -7.18
C TRP A 106 3.90 0.73 -5.86
N ALA A 107 4.33 1.84 -5.25
CA ALA A 107 5.06 1.82 -3.98
C ALA A 107 4.10 1.95 -2.79
N ASN A 108 3.87 0.86 -2.05
CA ASN A 108 3.17 0.93 -0.77
C ASN A 108 4.19 0.90 0.38
N VAL A 109 4.40 2.05 1.01
CA VAL A 109 5.40 2.24 2.07
C VAL A 109 4.72 2.20 3.44
N ARG A 110 5.12 1.27 4.31
CA ARG A 110 4.52 1.05 5.63
C ARG A 110 5.59 1.06 6.74
N PRO A 111 5.84 2.22 7.38
CA PRO A 111 6.69 2.29 8.55
C PRO A 111 6.09 1.49 9.73
N VAL A 112 6.94 0.76 10.44
CA VAL A 112 6.59 -0.03 11.63
C VAL A 112 7.56 0.33 12.73
N LYS A 113 7.03 0.83 13.85
CA LYS A 113 7.84 1.27 15.00
C LYS A 113 7.21 0.86 16.30
N PHE A 114 8.04 0.60 17.31
CA PHE A 114 7.58 0.63 18.69
C PHE A 114 7.45 2.09 19.14
N LEU A 115 6.26 2.44 19.64
CA LEU A 115 5.99 3.76 20.18
C LEU A 115 6.25 3.74 21.70
N PRO A 116 6.95 4.73 22.26
CA PRO A 116 7.18 4.81 23.69
C PRO A 116 5.85 4.75 24.47
N GLY A 117 5.79 3.90 25.49
CA GLY A 117 4.61 3.73 26.34
C GLY A 117 3.51 2.81 25.78
N VAL A 118 3.69 2.23 24.59
CA VAL A 118 2.78 1.21 24.05
C VAL A 118 3.33 -0.17 24.32
N LEU A 119 2.59 -0.97 25.11
CA LEU A 119 2.97 -2.36 25.41
C LEU A 119 2.90 -3.22 24.15
N SER A 120 4.01 -3.89 23.85
CA SER A 120 4.10 -4.78 22.70
C SER A 120 3.68 -6.21 23.07
N PRO A 121 2.97 -6.95 22.20
CA PRO A 121 2.66 -8.37 22.43
C PRO A 121 3.88 -9.29 22.26
N LEU A 122 5.01 -8.77 21.76
CA LEU A 122 6.22 -9.54 21.56
C LEU A 122 7.06 -9.59 22.84
N ARG A 123 7.55 -10.78 23.19
CA ARG A 123 8.43 -10.96 24.36
C ARG A 123 9.69 -10.10 24.23
N ASN A 124 10.04 -9.39 25.30
CA ASN A 124 11.20 -8.50 25.43
C ASN A 124 11.21 -7.32 24.44
N ALA A 125 10.08 -6.97 23.82
CA ALA A 125 10.04 -5.84 22.89
C ALA A 125 10.27 -4.48 23.58
N ASP A 126 9.96 -4.36 24.86
CA ASP A 126 10.17 -3.12 25.62
C ASP A 126 11.65 -2.76 25.80
N ASP A 127 12.55 -3.76 25.70
CA ASP A 127 14.00 -3.58 25.79
C ASP A 127 14.67 -3.33 24.44
N HIS A 128 13.88 -3.25 23.36
CA HIS A 128 14.37 -3.16 22.00
C HIS A 128 13.69 -2.02 21.23
N GLU A 129 14.44 -1.42 20.31
CA GLU A 129 13.86 -0.50 19.35
C GLU A 129 13.54 -1.23 18.04
N LEU A 130 12.35 -0.97 17.50
CA LEU A 130 11.96 -1.38 16.16
C LEU A 130 11.75 -0.13 15.30
N ASP A 131 12.47 -0.04 14.18
CA ASP A 131 12.27 0.98 13.15
C ASP A 131 12.43 0.36 11.77
N TRP A 132 11.36 -0.30 11.33
CA TRP A 132 11.28 -0.95 10.03
C TRP A 132 10.42 -0.15 9.07
N VAL A 133 10.66 -0.35 7.78
CA VAL A 133 9.76 0.13 6.73
C VAL A 133 9.54 -1.01 5.76
N VAL A 134 8.29 -1.46 5.67
CA VAL A 134 7.90 -2.44 4.66
C VAL A 134 7.63 -1.68 3.36
N VAL A 135 8.38 -2.02 2.32
CA VAL A 135 8.16 -1.53 0.95
C VAL A 135 7.50 -2.65 0.18
N ARG A 136 6.21 -2.49 -0.13
CA ARG A 136 5.39 -3.50 -0.79
C ARG A 136 5.01 -3.04 -2.19
N GLU A 137 5.22 -3.91 -3.18
CA GLU A 137 4.67 -3.74 -4.53
C GLU A 137 3.13 -3.77 -4.47
N ASN A 138 2.48 -2.86 -5.19
CA ASN A 138 1.07 -2.55 -4.99
C ASN A 138 0.24 -2.44 -6.28
N SER A 139 0.87 -2.68 -7.44
CA SER A 139 0.24 -2.55 -8.76
C SER A 139 0.07 -3.88 -9.48
N GLU A 140 0.88 -4.89 -9.18
CA GLU A 140 0.89 -6.20 -9.84
C GLU A 140 1.01 -7.35 -8.81
N GLY A 141 1.55 -8.50 -9.22
CA GLY A 141 1.76 -9.67 -8.38
C GLY A 141 0.54 -10.57 -8.27
N GLU A 142 0.24 -11.03 -7.06
CA GLU A 142 -0.86 -11.97 -6.80
C GLU A 142 -2.24 -11.33 -7.03
N TYR A 143 -2.32 -10.01 -6.96
CA TYR A 143 -3.52 -9.23 -7.29
C TYR A 143 -3.51 -8.78 -8.76
N ALA A 144 -3.15 -9.68 -9.69
CA ALA A 144 -3.18 -9.39 -11.13
C ALA A 144 -4.57 -9.52 -11.76
N GLY A 145 -5.53 -10.17 -11.09
CA GLY A 145 -6.89 -10.37 -11.61
C GLY A 145 -6.95 -11.38 -12.75
N LEU A 146 -5.87 -12.15 -12.96
CA LEU A 146 -5.75 -13.14 -14.02
C LEU A 146 -6.09 -14.53 -13.53
N GLY A 147 -7.01 -15.19 -14.23
CA GLY A 147 -7.48 -16.52 -13.87
C GLY A 147 -8.97 -16.68 -14.16
N GLY A 148 -9.63 -17.52 -13.37
CA GLY A 148 -11.07 -17.74 -13.46
C GLY A 148 -11.49 -19.11 -12.94
N ARG A 149 -12.80 -19.32 -12.90
CA ARG A 149 -13.43 -20.61 -12.58
C ARG A 149 -13.91 -21.24 -13.88
N ASN A 150 -13.51 -22.48 -14.12
CA ASN A 150 -13.88 -23.26 -15.29
C ASN A 150 -14.51 -24.60 -14.88
N LEU A 151 -15.23 -25.21 -15.81
CA LEU A 151 -15.84 -26.54 -15.66
C LEU A 151 -16.90 -26.65 -14.55
N SER A 152 -17.46 -25.52 -14.10
CA SER A 152 -18.51 -25.49 -13.07
C SER A 152 -19.76 -26.29 -13.45
N GLY A 153 -20.05 -26.43 -14.76
CA GLY A 153 -21.15 -27.26 -15.27
C GLY A 153 -21.00 -28.76 -15.05
N ARG A 154 -19.83 -29.25 -14.59
CA ARG A 154 -19.60 -30.69 -14.29
C ARG A 154 -20.11 -31.12 -12.91
N GLY A 155 -20.79 -30.23 -12.20
CA GLY A 155 -21.29 -30.47 -10.86
C GLY A 155 -20.23 -30.27 -9.76
N PRO A 156 -20.64 -30.36 -8.48
CA PRO A 156 -19.78 -30.08 -7.33
C PRO A 156 -18.53 -30.96 -7.31
N GLY A 157 -17.37 -30.37 -7.00
CA GLY A 157 -16.09 -31.07 -6.88
C GLY A 157 -15.32 -31.28 -8.19
N ASN A 158 -15.92 -30.98 -9.36
CA ASN A 158 -15.29 -31.13 -10.67
C ASN A 158 -14.86 -29.80 -11.31
N GLU A 159 -14.99 -28.69 -10.57
CA GLU A 159 -14.58 -27.38 -11.03
C GLU A 159 -13.08 -27.15 -10.87
N VAL A 160 -12.54 -26.28 -11.70
CA VAL A 160 -11.14 -25.85 -11.62
C VAL A 160 -11.10 -24.35 -11.46
N ALA A 161 -10.39 -23.88 -10.44
CA ALA A 161 -10.08 -22.47 -10.25
C ALA A 161 -8.60 -22.24 -10.57
N LEU A 162 -8.33 -21.26 -11.44
CA LEU A 162 -6.99 -20.79 -11.74
C LEU A 162 -6.83 -19.39 -11.17
N GLN A 163 -5.72 -19.16 -10.48
CA GLN A 163 -5.30 -17.84 -10.01
C GLN A 163 -3.84 -17.66 -10.38
N THR A 164 -3.54 -16.62 -11.16
CA THR A 164 -2.20 -16.35 -11.68
C THR A 164 -1.65 -15.09 -11.05
N ALA A 165 -0.43 -15.18 -10.53
CA ALA A 165 0.34 -14.01 -10.15
C ALA A 165 1.17 -13.55 -11.36
N LEU A 166 1.12 -12.25 -11.67
CA LEU A 166 1.87 -11.66 -12.77
C LEU A 166 2.85 -10.64 -12.23
N PHE A 167 4.13 -10.83 -12.54
CA PHE A 167 5.20 -9.94 -12.16
C PHE A 167 5.93 -9.50 -13.43
N THR A 168 6.10 -8.20 -13.62
CA THR A 168 6.83 -7.64 -14.75
C THR A 168 8.24 -7.28 -14.32
N ASP A 169 9.18 -7.34 -15.27
CA ASP A 169 10.57 -6.91 -15.02
C ASP A 169 10.62 -5.45 -14.56
N LYS A 170 9.83 -4.58 -15.22
CA LYS A 170 9.68 -3.16 -14.86
C LYS A 170 9.13 -2.97 -13.43
N GLY A 171 8.08 -3.70 -13.06
CA GLY A 171 7.45 -3.62 -11.74
C GLY A 171 8.39 -4.08 -10.63
N CYS A 172 9.11 -5.19 -10.85
CA CYS A 172 10.11 -5.71 -9.95
C CYS A 172 11.31 -4.75 -9.79
N GLU A 173 11.87 -4.25 -10.90
CA GLU A 173 13.05 -3.38 -10.85
C GLU A 173 12.77 -2.10 -10.06
N ARG A 174 11.66 -1.41 -10.33
CA ARG A 174 11.35 -0.12 -9.70
C ARG A 174 11.14 -0.23 -8.19
N ILE A 175 10.43 -1.27 -7.73
CA ILE A 175 10.16 -1.46 -6.30
C ILE A 175 11.43 -1.85 -5.54
N ILE A 176 12.28 -2.70 -6.15
CA ILE A 176 13.57 -3.09 -5.58
C ILE A 176 14.49 -1.88 -5.48
N ARG A 177 14.63 -1.11 -6.57
CA ARG A 177 15.45 0.11 -6.59
C ARG A 177 14.99 1.12 -5.53
N PHE A 178 13.69 1.38 -5.46
CA PHE A 178 13.12 2.27 -4.46
C PHE A 178 13.41 1.81 -3.02
N ALA A 179 13.32 0.50 -2.75
CA ALA A 179 13.65 -0.04 -1.43
C ALA A 179 15.12 0.18 -1.06
N PHE A 180 16.05 -0.03 -2.01
CA PHE A 180 17.48 0.26 -1.79
C PHE A 180 17.76 1.74 -1.58
N ASP A 181 17.16 2.61 -2.39
CA ASP A 181 17.33 4.06 -2.27
C ASP A 181 16.77 4.57 -0.93
N LEU A 182 15.60 4.07 -0.51
CA LEU A 182 15.04 4.36 0.80
C LEU A 182 15.97 3.87 1.92
N ALA A 183 16.50 2.65 1.82
CA ALA A 183 17.43 2.10 2.82
C ALA A 183 18.69 2.97 2.97
N ARG A 184 19.21 3.56 1.88
CA ARG A 184 20.40 4.44 1.91
C ARG A 184 20.16 5.76 2.64
N THR A 185 18.92 6.25 2.69
CA THR A 185 18.59 7.47 3.45
C THR A 185 18.43 7.21 4.94
N ARG A 186 18.32 5.95 5.35
CA ARG A 186 18.06 5.55 6.73
C ARG A 186 19.36 5.26 7.45
N ARG A 187 19.44 5.68 8.72
CA ARG A 187 20.60 5.37 9.57
C ARG A 187 20.56 3.89 9.94
N VAL A 188 21.57 3.14 9.49
CA VAL A 188 21.76 1.76 9.95
C VAL A 188 22.27 1.83 11.40
N LYS A 189 21.44 1.47 12.38
CA LYS A 189 21.93 1.18 13.73
C LYS A 189 22.76 -0.10 13.64
N ARG A 190 24.08 0.02 13.77
CA ARG A 190 24.99 -1.14 13.91
C ARG A 190 24.59 -1.91 15.17
N SER A 191 24.23 -3.18 15.02
CA SER A 191 24.16 -4.09 16.17
C SER A 191 25.60 -4.41 16.61
N PRO A 192 25.98 -4.30 17.89
CA PRO A 192 27.35 -4.49 18.35
C PRO A 192 27.89 -5.93 18.23
N ALA A 193 27.09 -6.89 17.75
CA ALA A 193 27.40 -8.32 17.81
C ALA A 193 27.85 -8.97 16.47
N SER A 194 28.27 -8.22 15.45
CA SER A 194 28.74 -8.82 14.18
C SER A 194 30.16 -8.35 13.79
N PRO A 195 31.15 -9.27 13.68
CA PRO A 195 32.54 -8.92 13.32
C PRO A 195 32.79 -8.76 11.81
N SER A 196 31.75 -8.65 10.98
CA SER A 196 31.88 -8.42 9.53
C SER A 196 30.88 -7.37 9.03
N PRO A 197 31.24 -6.53 8.04
CA PRO A 197 30.32 -5.63 7.37
C PRO A 197 29.40 -6.43 6.44
N THR A 198 28.49 -7.19 7.03
CA THR A 198 27.34 -7.75 6.33
C THR A 198 26.18 -6.78 6.51
N PRO A 199 25.50 -6.32 5.44
CA PRO A 199 24.29 -5.53 5.58
C PRO A 199 23.30 -6.36 6.40
N SER A 200 23.02 -5.92 7.62
CA SER A 200 22.12 -6.59 8.53
C SER A 200 20.71 -6.60 7.92
N SER A 201 20.28 -7.79 7.51
CA SER A 201 18.90 -8.21 7.24
C SER A 201 18.01 -7.17 6.54
N THR A 202 18.18 -7.01 5.23
CA THR A 202 17.00 -6.82 4.38
C THR A 202 16.43 -8.21 4.12
N GLU A 203 15.49 -8.66 4.96
CA GLU A 203 14.74 -9.87 4.66
C GLU A 203 13.81 -9.59 3.47
N TRP A 204 14.12 -10.23 2.35
CA TRP A 204 13.31 -10.22 1.14
C TRP A 204 12.53 -11.53 1.06
N CYS A 205 11.21 -11.46 0.91
CA CYS A 205 10.36 -12.61 0.60
C CYS A 205 10.39 -13.02 -0.90
N CYS A 206 11.36 -12.51 -1.67
CA CYS A 206 11.71 -12.99 -3.00
C CYS A 206 13.20 -12.70 -3.21
N GLY A 207 14.06 -13.71 -2.98
CA GLY A 207 15.51 -13.53 -2.86
C GLY A 207 16.18 -13.17 -4.19
N THR A 208 16.98 -12.10 -4.20
CA THR A 208 17.97 -11.84 -5.25
C THR A 208 19.34 -12.32 -4.79
N ARG A 209 19.99 -13.17 -5.60
CA ARG A 209 21.43 -13.44 -5.48
C ARG A 209 22.07 -12.95 -6.78
N SER A 210 22.82 -11.86 -6.72
CA SER A 210 23.74 -11.48 -7.79
C SER A 210 25.00 -12.36 -7.68
N LEU A 211 25.37 -13.03 -8.78
CA LEU A 211 26.72 -13.54 -8.96
C LEU A 211 27.60 -12.41 -9.54
N PRO A 212 28.85 -12.24 -9.11
CA PRO A 212 29.72 -11.19 -9.62
C PRO A 212 30.26 -11.57 -11.02
N GLY A 213 30.01 -10.71 -12.00
CA GLY A 213 30.74 -10.70 -13.28
C GLY A 213 29.97 -11.23 -14.50
N SER A 214 29.10 -10.42 -15.09
CA SER A 214 28.78 -10.48 -16.53
C SER A 214 28.04 -9.20 -16.95
N PRO A 215 28.42 -8.53 -18.07
CA PRO A 215 27.74 -7.32 -18.53
C PRO A 215 26.34 -7.55 -19.12
N ARG A 216 25.94 -8.81 -19.36
CA ARG A 216 24.61 -9.18 -19.85
C ARG A 216 24.29 -10.62 -19.43
N THR A 217 23.57 -10.80 -18.33
CA THR A 217 23.02 -12.10 -17.96
C THR A 217 21.63 -11.89 -17.42
N ILE A 218 20.65 -12.44 -18.14
CA ILE A 218 19.26 -12.60 -17.72
C ILE A 218 19.28 -13.34 -16.36
N PRO A 219 18.72 -12.78 -15.28
CA PRO A 219 18.70 -13.46 -14.00
C PRO A 219 17.84 -14.74 -14.11
N THR A 220 18.41 -15.89 -13.79
CA THR A 220 17.62 -17.10 -13.54
C THR A 220 16.93 -16.94 -12.19
N TRP A 221 15.66 -16.53 -12.21
CA TRP A 221 14.82 -16.38 -11.03
C TRP A 221 14.41 -17.77 -10.50
N ARG A 222 14.98 -18.21 -9.37
CA ARG A 222 14.41 -19.33 -8.60
C ARG A 222 13.49 -18.76 -7.53
N THR A 223 12.19 -18.78 -7.81
CA THR A 223 11.13 -18.52 -6.82
C THR A 223 11.16 -19.60 -5.75
N ARG A 224 11.51 -19.24 -4.51
CA ARG A 224 10.97 -19.91 -3.33
C ARG A 224 9.97 -18.94 -2.71
N ALA A 225 8.69 -19.20 -2.93
CA ALA A 225 7.62 -18.51 -2.24
C ALA A 225 7.71 -18.85 -0.74
N CYS A 226 8.04 -17.87 0.09
CA CYS A 226 7.82 -17.97 1.53
C CYS A 226 6.43 -17.38 1.81
N TRP A 227 5.49 -18.29 2.06
CA TRP A 227 4.10 -17.97 2.32
C TRP A 227 3.96 -17.43 3.74
N TRP A 228 3.56 -16.17 3.87
CA TRP A 228 2.83 -15.69 5.04
C TRP A 228 1.38 -15.49 4.63
N THR A 229 0.63 -16.60 4.57
CA THR A 229 -0.84 -16.55 4.68
C THR A 229 -1.16 -16.31 6.14
N ARG A 230 -2.17 -15.45 6.40
CA ARG A 230 -2.81 -15.36 7.72
C ARG A 230 -3.31 -16.73 8.18
#